data_AF-A0A4R6TX55-F1
#
_entry.id   AF-A0A4R6TX55-F1
#
_cell.length_a   1.000
_cell.length_b   1.000
_cell.length_c   1.000
_cell.angle_alpha   90.00
_cell.angle_beta   90.00
_cell.angle_gamma   90.00
#
_symmetry.space_group_name_H-M   'P 1'
#
loop_
_entity.id
_entity.type
_entity.pdbx_description
1 polymer ?
#
loop_
_entity_poly.entity_id
_entity_poly.type
_entity_poly.pdbx_seq_one_letter_code
_entity_poly.pdbx_strand_id
1 'polypeptide(L)'
;MSSLSQILQSFRDQAVSERDKGTDFEHLCMVYLRNEPMYKDLYREVMTYGQWAESEGLSQKDTGIDLVAITFLDEVHAIQCKNYAPEYKIAKSDIDSFFTASGKATFSHRVIITTTNNWTQNASDALENQNPPVSTIKLSDLEQSLIDWDQFKVDAAPVFKAQKTQREHQVTAKSATITVVAE
;
A
#
# COMPACT_ATOMS: atom_id res chain seq x y z
N MET A 1 18.19 -10.89 5.44
CA MET A 1 17.14 -10.23 4.63
C MET A 1 15.81 -10.84 5.02
N SER A 2 14.74 -10.06 5.14
CA SER A 2 13.39 -10.59 5.36
C SER A 2 12.90 -11.31 4.11
N SER A 3 11.93 -12.22 4.24
CA SER A 3 11.33 -12.91 3.08
C SER A 3 10.66 -11.93 2.12
N LEU A 4 10.05 -10.86 2.66
CA LEU A 4 9.54 -9.76 1.84
C LEU A 4 10.68 -9.10 1.04
N SER A 5 11.83 -8.82 1.66
CA SER A 5 12.98 -8.25 0.93
C SER A 5 13.45 -9.14 -0.23
N GLN A 6 13.40 -10.47 -0.06
CA GLN A 6 13.76 -11.42 -1.11
C GLN A 6 12.73 -11.42 -2.25
N ILE A 7 11.43 -11.38 -1.94
CA ILE A 7 10.36 -11.26 -2.94
C ILE A 7 10.53 -9.96 -3.74
N LEU A 8 10.71 -8.83 -3.05
CA LEU A 8 10.86 -7.53 -3.70
C LEU A 8 12.12 -7.47 -4.57
N GLN A 9 13.21 -8.11 -4.15
CA GLN A 9 14.40 -8.26 -4.99
C GLN A 9 14.12 -9.12 -6.22
N SER A 10 13.41 -10.24 -6.05
CA SER A 10 13.04 -11.10 -7.19
C SER A 10 12.19 -10.36 -8.23
N PHE A 11 11.26 -9.50 -7.81
CA PHE A 11 10.49 -8.65 -8.73
C PHE A 11 11.38 -7.67 -9.51
N ARG A 12 12.44 -7.14 -8.88
CA ARG A 12 13.40 -6.27 -9.58
C ARG A 12 14.26 -7.04 -10.58
N ASP A 13 14.67 -8.27 -10.23
CA ASP A 13 15.59 -9.11 -11.00
C ASP A 13 14.91 -9.84 -12.17
N GLN A 14 13.68 -10.31 -11.99
CA GLN A 14 12.92 -11.09 -12.98
C GLN A 14 12.39 -10.26 -14.14
N ALA A 15 12.36 -8.94 -13.99
CA ALA A 15 11.78 -8.09 -14.99
C ALA A 15 12.66 -7.96 -16.23
N VAL A 16 12.25 -8.70 -17.26
CA VAL A 16 12.77 -8.62 -18.62
C VAL A 16 12.40 -7.27 -19.28
N SER A 17 11.34 -6.61 -18.79
CA SER A 17 10.92 -5.26 -19.19
C SER A 17 10.49 -4.41 -17.98
N GLU A 18 10.60 -3.08 -18.06
CA GLU A 18 10.10 -2.15 -17.02
C GLU A 18 8.58 -2.29 -16.78
N ARG A 19 7.82 -2.82 -17.76
CA ARG A 19 6.38 -3.04 -17.66
C ARG A 19 6.03 -4.23 -16.74
N ASP A 20 6.87 -5.26 -16.72
CA ASP A 20 6.67 -6.43 -15.86
C ASP A 20 7.08 -6.14 -14.40
N LYS A 21 7.99 -5.18 -14.16
CA LYS A 21 8.36 -4.71 -12.79
C LYS A 21 7.17 -4.13 -12.03
N GLY A 22 6.30 -3.41 -12.73
CA GLY A 22 5.15 -2.72 -12.14
C GLY A 22 4.11 -3.71 -11.64
N THR A 23 3.75 -4.68 -12.47
CA THR A 23 2.58 -5.53 -12.24
C THR A 23 2.68 -6.39 -10.97
N ASP A 24 3.83 -6.99 -10.67
CA ASP A 24 3.98 -7.86 -9.49
C ASP A 24 3.98 -7.08 -8.18
N PHE A 25 4.67 -5.93 -8.14
CA PHE A 25 4.68 -5.09 -6.94
C PHE A 25 3.35 -4.38 -6.72
N GLU A 26 2.70 -3.92 -7.80
CA GLU A 26 1.33 -3.40 -7.76
C GLU A 26 0.38 -4.45 -7.21
N HIS A 27 0.49 -5.71 -7.65
CA HIS A 27 -0.33 -6.79 -7.12
C HIS A 27 -0.06 -7.02 -5.63
N LEU A 28 1.20 -7.07 -5.19
CA LEU A 28 1.54 -7.17 -3.77
C LEU A 28 0.93 -6.02 -2.95
N CYS A 29 1.01 -4.79 -3.45
CA CYS A 29 0.41 -3.62 -2.81
C CYS A 29 -1.11 -3.72 -2.74
N MET A 30 -1.76 -4.17 -3.82
CA MET A 30 -3.20 -4.39 -3.85
C MET A 30 -3.63 -5.46 -2.85
N VAL A 31 -2.88 -6.57 -2.73
CA VAL A 31 -3.13 -7.61 -1.72
C VAL A 31 -2.98 -7.01 -0.32
N TYR A 32 -1.93 -6.23 -0.06
CA TYR A 32 -1.74 -5.55 1.22
C TYR A 32 -2.92 -4.64 1.58
N LEU A 33 -3.32 -3.72 0.68
CA LEU A 33 -4.40 -2.77 0.93
C LEU A 33 -5.77 -3.44 1.13
N ARG A 34 -6.01 -4.59 0.48
CA ARG A 34 -7.27 -5.34 0.64
C ARG A 34 -7.35 -6.17 1.93
N ASN A 35 -6.22 -6.45 2.58
CA ASN A 35 -6.15 -7.47 3.63
C ASN A 35 -5.59 -6.98 4.97
N GLU A 36 -4.75 -5.95 4.98
CA GLU A 36 -4.26 -5.35 6.22
C GLU A 36 -5.43 -4.68 6.96
N PRO A 37 -5.70 -5.00 8.24
CA PRO A 37 -6.92 -4.56 8.93
C PRO A 37 -7.26 -3.08 8.80
N MET A 38 -6.26 -2.21 8.97
CA MET A 38 -6.46 -0.76 8.86
C MET A 38 -7.02 -0.35 7.49
N TYR A 39 -6.49 -0.92 6.41
CA TYR A 39 -6.92 -0.58 5.05
C TYR A 39 -8.16 -1.35 4.62
N LYS A 40 -8.33 -2.59 5.10
CA LYS A 40 -9.54 -3.38 4.88
C LYS A 40 -10.78 -2.73 5.48
N ASP A 41 -10.65 -2.08 6.63
CA ASP A 41 -11.75 -1.34 7.26
C ASP A 41 -11.97 0.04 6.62
N LEU A 42 -10.97 0.59 5.93
CA LEU A 42 -11.04 1.88 5.24
C LEU A 42 -11.59 1.77 3.82
N TYR A 43 -11.12 0.79 3.04
CA TYR A 43 -11.38 0.66 1.62
C TYR A 43 -12.44 -0.39 1.32
N ARG A 44 -13.51 0.04 0.65
CA ARG A 44 -14.52 -0.85 0.07
C ARG A 44 -13.93 -1.61 -1.11
N GLU A 45 -13.21 -0.91 -1.97
CA GLU A 45 -12.65 -1.44 -3.20
C GLU A 45 -11.22 -0.94 -3.40
N VAL A 46 -10.37 -1.80 -3.94
CA VAL A 46 -9.02 -1.45 -4.40
C VAL A 46 -8.83 -2.15 -5.73
N MET A 47 -8.44 -1.43 -6.78
CA MET A 47 -8.32 -1.96 -8.15
C MET A 47 -7.19 -1.24 -8.90
N THR A 48 -6.84 -1.70 -10.10
CA THR A 48 -5.88 -0.97 -10.93
C THR A 48 -6.50 0.33 -11.45
N TYR A 49 -5.67 1.33 -11.76
CA TYR A 49 -6.17 2.56 -12.39
C TYR A 49 -6.92 2.27 -13.69
N GLY A 50 -6.46 1.32 -14.51
CA GLY A 50 -7.13 0.94 -15.75
C GLY A 50 -8.56 0.43 -15.53
N GLN A 51 -8.76 -0.43 -14.52
CA GLN A 51 -10.09 -0.95 -14.16
C GLN A 51 -11.02 0.16 -13.69
N TRP A 52 -10.54 1.05 -12.83
CA TRP A 52 -11.31 2.20 -12.34
C TRP A 52 -11.61 3.20 -13.46
N ALA A 53 -10.63 3.50 -14.31
CA ALA A 53 -10.82 4.40 -15.45
C ALA A 53 -11.87 3.84 -16.42
N GLU A 54 -11.88 2.53 -16.65
CA GLU A 54 -12.91 1.86 -17.46
C GLU A 54 -14.31 2.01 -16.87
N SER A 55 -14.47 1.81 -15.55
CA SER A 55 -15.78 1.96 -14.88
C SER A 55 -16.30 3.40 -14.92
N GLU A 56 -15.40 4.39 -14.92
CA GLU A 56 -15.74 5.82 -15.01
C GLU A 56 -15.87 6.32 -16.47
N GLY A 57 -15.68 5.47 -17.48
CA GLY A 57 -15.68 5.88 -18.89
C GLY A 57 -14.51 6.81 -19.27
N LEU A 58 -13.39 6.73 -18.53
CA LEU A 58 -12.17 7.49 -18.72
C LEU A 58 -11.12 6.70 -19.54
N SER A 59 -10.14 7.42 -20.08
CA SER A 59 -9.02 6.82 -20.80
C SER A 59 -8.08 6.07 -19.85
N GLN A 60 -7.86 4.77 -20.09
CA GLN A 60 -6.90 3.92 -19.37
C GLN A 60 -5.42 4.21 -19.68
N LYS A 61 -5.11 5.40 -20.21
CA LYS A 61 -3.72 5.76 -20.51
C LYS A 61 -2.96 5.90 -19.20
N ASP A 62 -1.72 5.42 -19.17
CA ASP A 62 -0.84 5.58 -18.02
C ASP A 62 -0.64 7.08 -17.74
N THR A 63 -1.11 7.51 -16.58
CA THR A 63 -0.93 8.87 -16.07
C THR A 63 0.04 8.92 -14.88
N GLY A 64 0.63 7.78 -14.48
CA GLY A 64 1.37 7.64 -13.23
C GLY A 64 0.49 7.39 -12.01
N ILE A 65 -0.68 6.75 -12.17
CA ILE A 65 -1.46 6.21 -11.04
C ILE A 65 -1.52 4.70 -11.28
N ASP A 66 -1.08 3.91 -10.31
CA ASP A 66 -1.03 2.46 -10.48
C ASP A 66 -2.32 1.82 -9.98
N LEU A 67 -2.74 2.19 -8.77
CA LEU A 67 -3.93 1.67 -8.11
C LEU A 67 -4.89 2.81 -7.73
N VAL A 68 -6.17 2.47 -7.64
CA VAL A 68 -7.22 3.32 -7.09
C VAL A 68 -7.92 2.57 -5.97
N ALA A 69 -8.16 3.25 -4.86
CA ALA A 69 -8.94 2.74 -3.74
C ALA A 69 -10.17 3.62 -3.51
N ILE A 70 -11.30 2.99 -3.23
CA ILE A 70 -12.56 3.66 -2.91
C ILE A 70 -12.88 3.36 -1.45
N THR A 71 -13.06 4.39 -0.63
CA THR A 71 -13.41 4.22 0.78
C THR A 71 -14.87 3.81 0.95
N PHE A 72 -15.25 3.35 2.14
CA PHE A 72 -16.66 3.16 2.48
C PHE A 72 -17.49 4.46 2.51
N LEU A 73 -16.83 5.62 2.43
CA LEU A 73 -17.46 6.95 2.32
C LEU A 73 -17.46 7.50 0.88
N ASP A 74 -17.18 6.64 -0.12
CA ASP A 74 -17.10 7.00 -1.54
C ASP A 74 -15.99 8.02 -1.89
N GLU A 75 -14.99 8.17 -1.02
CA GLU A 75 -13.78 8.93 -1.32
C GLU A 75 -12.84 8.13 -2.22
N VAL A 76 -12.23 8.78 -3.21
CA VAL A 76 -11.35 8.13 -4.19
C VAL A 76 -9.89 8.48 -3.91
N HIS A 77 -9.10 7.47 -3.59
CA HIS A 77 -7.69 7.60 -3.26
C HIS A 77 -6.83 7.15 -4.45
N ALA A 78 -5.90 8.00 -4.89
CA ALA A 78 -4.90 7.64 -5.90
C ALA A 78 -3.67 7.02 -5.23
N ILE A 79 -3.17 5.91 -5.78
CA ILE A 79 -2.04 5.17 -5.19
C ILE A 79 -0.95 4.96 -6.25
N GLN A 80 0.30 5.22 -5.87
CA GLN A 80 1.48 4.89 -6.66
C GLN A 80 2.37 3.92 -5.86
N CYS A 81 2.84 2.88 -6.52
CA CYS A 81 3.68 1.80 -6.00
C CYS A 81 5.10 1.93 -6.60
N LYS A 82 6.11 2.15 -5.76
CA LYS A 82 7.52 2.30 -6.16
C LYS A 82 8.40 1.22 -5.52
N ASN A 83 8.78 0.21 -6.30
CA ASN A 83 9.71 -0.84 -5.87
C ASN A 83 11.18 -0.51 -6.22
N TYR A 84 11.74 0.51 -5.59
CA TYR A 84 13.16 0.84 -5.79
C TYR A 84 14.10 0.01 -4.90
N ALA A 85 15.34 -0.15 -5.35
CA ALA A 85 16.40 -0.75 -4.53
C ALA A 85 16.65 0.08 -3.26
N PRO A 86 17.10 -0.53 -2.14
CA PRO A 86 17.29 0.16 -0.87
C PRO A 86 18.19 1.42 -0.96
N GLU A 87 19.24 1.36 -1.78
CA GLU A 87 20.21 2.43 -2.01
C GLU A 87 19.73 3.53 -2.95
N TYR A 88 18.65 3.29 -3.70
CA TYR A 88 18.09 4.28 -4.61
C TYR A 88 17.57 5.49 -3.82
N LYS A 89 17.76 6.69 -4.38
CA LYS A 89 17.30 7.94 -3.77
C LYS A 89 16.14 8.51 -4.58
N ILE A 90 14.95 8.50 -3.99
CA ILE A 90 13.72 8.96 -4.64
C ILE A 90 13.80 10.46 -4.87
N ALA A 91 13.78 10.83 -6.15
CA ALA A 91 13.79 12.20 -6.62
C ALA A 91 12.36 12.72 -6.86
N LYS A 92 12.22 14.03 -6.92
CA LYS A 92 10.94 14.67 -7.22
C LYS A 92 10.38 14.22 -8.59
N SER A 93 11.27 13.99 -9.56
CA SER A 93 10.90 13.49 -10.89
C SER A 93 10.20 12.13 -10.87
N ASP A 94 10.45 11.29 -9.85
CA ASP A 94 9.85 9.95 -9.74
C ASP A 94 8.37 9.99 -9.38
N ILE A 95 7.90 11.12 -8.83
CA ILE A 95 6.54 11.31 -8.30
C ILE A 95 5.77 12.45 -9.00
N ASP A 96 6.41 13.17 -9.93
CA ASP A 96 5.81 14.33 -10.61
C ASP A 96 4.60 13.97 -11.47
N SER A 97 4.67 12.87 -12.22
CA SER A 97 3.54 12.37 -13.01
C SER A 97 2.36 11.99 -12.12
N PHE A 98 2.63 11.28 -11.02
CA PHE A 98 1.63 10.91 -10.02
C PHE A 98 0.92 12.14 -9.45
N PHE A 99 1.67 13.15 -9.00
CA PHE A 99 1.07 14.37 -8.45
C PHE A 99 0.24 15.14 -9.47
N THR A 100 0.70 15.19 -10.72
CA THR A 100 -0.03 15.83 -11.82
C THR A 100 -1.35 15.11 -12.09
N ALA A 101 -1.33 13.77 -12.18
CA ALA A 101 -2.51 12.97 -12.48
C ALA A 101 -3.53 12.92 -11.33
N SER A 102 -3.03 12.80 -10.10
CA SER A 102 -3.85 12.75 -8.87
C SER A 102 -4.25 14.12 -8.35
N GLY A 103 -3.84 15.23 -8.99
CA GLY A 103 -4.29 16.58 -8.67
C GLY A 103 -5.68 16.94 -9.23
N LYS A 104 -6.33 16.01 -9.94
CA LYS A 104 -7.70 16.18 -10.44
C LYS A 104 -8.69 16.16 -9.28
N ALA A 105 -9.79 16.90 -9.42
CA ALA A 105 -10.85 17.02 -8.40
C ALA A 105 -11.47 15.68 -7.97
N THR A 106 -11.31 14.62 -8.78
CA THR A 106 -11.80 13.28 -8.49
C THR A 106 -11.11 12.63 -7.28
N PHE A 107 -9.83 12.94 -7.03
CA PHE A 107 -9.07 12.29 -5.97
C PHE A 107 -9.03 13.14 -4.70
N SER A 108 -9.44 12.55 -3.58
CA SER A 108 -9.47 13.21 -2.26
C SER A 108 -8.21 12.97 -1.43
N HIS A 109 -7.45 11.91 -1.73
CA HIS A 109 -6.23 11.55 -1.01
C HIS A 109 -5.23 10.84 -1.93
N ARG A 110 -3.93 10.93 -1.58
CA ARG A 110 -2.82 10.29 -2.29
C ARG A 110 -2.07 9.35 -1.38
N VAL A 111 -1.69 8.19 -1.90
CA VAL A 111 -0.84 7.22 -1.18
C VAL A 111 0.36 6.86 -2.03
N ILE A 112 1.55 6.95 -1.47
CA ILE A 112 2.77 6.43 -2.09
C ILE A 112 3.23 5.22 -1.29
N ILE A 113 3.32 4.06 -1.93
CA ILE A 113 3.86 2.85 -1.35
C ILE A 113 5.27 2.66 -1.88
N THR A 114 6.27 2.66 -1.01
CA THR A 114 7.68 2.59 -1.41
C THR A 114 8.50 1.61 -0.59
N THR A 115 9.43 0.94 -1.26
CA THR A 115 10.37 0.00 -0.65
C THR A 115 11.65 0.66 -0.13
N THR A 116 11.82 1.98 -0.34
CA THR A 116 12.91 2.77 0.26
C THR A 116 12.40 4.09 0.81
N ASN A 117 13.02 4.54 1.90
CA ASN A 117 12.75 5.83 2.56
C ASN A 117 13.82 6.88 2.27
N ASN A 118 14.70 6.62 1.30
CA ASN A 118 15.76 7.53 0.94
C ASN A 118 15.23 8.57 -0.05
N TRP A 119 14.71 9.68 0.47
CA TRP A 119 14.17 10.78 -0.34
C TRP A 119 15.23 11.88 -0.55
N THR A 120 15.23 12.51 -1.73
CA THR A 120 15.90 13.80 -1.91
C THR A 120 15.15 14.89 -1.13
N GLN A 121 15.83 15.98 -0.75
CA GLN A 121 15.19 17.10 -0.06
C GLN A 121 13.99 17.63 -0.86
N ASN A 122 14.18 17.87 -2.16
CA ASN A 122 13.11 18.33 -3.05
C ASN A 122 11.91 17.36 -3.12
N ALA A 123 12.15 16.05 -3.00
CA ALA A 123 11.07 15.07 -3.00
C ALA A 123 10.33 15.07 -1.65
N SER A 124 11.07 15.12 -0.52
CA SER A 124 10.48 15.28 0.81
C SER A 124 9.62 16.55 0.91
N ASP A 125 10.15 17.69 0.45
CA ASP A 125 9.43 18.97 0.45
C ASP A 125 8.15 18.91 -0.40
N ALA A 126 8.18 18.14 -1.51
CA ALA A 126 7.02 17.94 -2.37
C ALA A 126 5.91 17.08 -1.72
N LEU A 127 6.20 16.34 -0.66
CA LEU A 127 5.19 15.58 0.10
C LEU A 127 4.46 16.48 1.12
N GLU A 128 5.05 17.60 1.52
CA GLU A 128 4.50 18.45 2.57
C GLU A 128 3.37 19.36 2.05
N ASN A 129 2.37 19.60 2.91
CA ASN A 129 1.27 20.56 2.70
C ASN A 129 0.55 20.43 1.34
N GLN A 130 0.48 19.20 0.80
CA GLN A 130 -0.19 18.93 -0.46
C GLN A 130 -1.71 18.98 -0.34
N ASN A 131 -2.36 19.41 -1.43
CA ASN A 131 -3.80 19.30 -1.62
C ASN A 131 -4.07 18.64 -2.99
N PRO A 132 -4.72 17.46 -3.05
CA PRO A 132 -5.11 16.59 -1.93
C PRO A 132 -3.92 16.10 -1.08
N PRO A 133 -4.13 15.77 0.20
CA PRO A 133 -3.09 15.29 1.11
C PRO A 133 -2.43 14.00 0.60
N VAL A 134 -1.17 13.78 0.99
CA VAL A 134 -0.40 12.59 0.64
C VAL A 134 0.11 11.87 1.88
N SER A 135 -0.01 10.55 1.89
CA SER A 135 0.56 9.66 2.90
C SER A 135 1.53 8.66 2.26
N THR A 136 2.51 8.20 3.03
CA THR A 136 3.48 7.20 2.57
C THR A 136 3.35 5.91 3.36
N ILE A 137 3.31 4.78 2.67
CA ILE A 137 3.44 3.43 3.23
C ILE A 137 4.85 2.94 2.90
N LYS A 138 5.60 2.60 3.94
CA LYS A 138 7.03 2.28 3.85
C LYS A 138 7.23 0.77 3.86
N LEU A 139 8.43 0.33 3.49
CA LEU A 139 8.83 -1.08 3.59
C LEU A 139 8.54 -1.67 4.99
N SER A 140 8.82 -0.92 6.05
CA SER A 140 8.58 -1.36 7.43
C SER A 140 7.11 -1.65 7.72
N ASP A 141 6.19 -0.90 7.11
CA ASP A 141 4.74 -1.07 7.30
C ASP A 141 4.26 -2.34 6.58
N LEU A 142 4.83 -2.63 5.41
CA LEU A 142 4.61 -3.88 4.70
C LEU A 142 5.18 -5.06 5.51
N GLU A 143 6.42 -4.98 6.00
CA GLU A 143 7.05 -6.05 6.79
C GLU A 143 6.28 -6.41 8.07
N GLN A 144 5.71 -5.39 8.72
CA GLN A 144 4.92 -5.53 9.95
C GLN A 144 3.48 -6.01 9.72
N SER A 145 3.05 -6.14 8.45
CA SER A 145 1.73 -6.64 8.09
C SER A 145 1.38 -7.97 8.77
N LEU A 146 0.08 -8.20 8.97
CA LEU A 146 -0.42 -9.52 9.35
C LEU A 146 -0.29 -10.55 8.24
N ILE A 147 -0.04 -10.14 7.00
CA ILE A 147 0.25 -11.04 5.89
C ILE A 147 1.57 -11.78 6.16
N ASP A 148 1.56 -13.08 5.96
CA ASP A 148 2.74 -13.93 6.01
C ASP A 148 3.44 -13.93 4.65
N TRP A 149 4.41 -13.03 4.50
CA TRP A 149 5.19 -12.88 3.29
C TRP A 149 6.02 -14.12 2.94
N ASP A 150 6.35 -14.98 3.90
CA ASP A 150 7.08 -16.24 3.64
C ASP A 150 6.26 -17.20 2.77
N GLN A 151 4.94 -17.10 2.86
CA GLN A 151 3.98 -17.93 2.13
C GLN A 151 3.30 -17.19 0.97
N PHE A 152 3.69 -15.94 0.72
CA PHE A 152 3.10 -15.13 -0.34
C PHE A 152 3.40 -15.69 -1.72
N LYS A 153 2.37 -15.74 -2.57
CA LYS A 153 2.46 -16.07 -3.99
C LYS A 153 1.55 -15.14 -4.76
N VAL A 154 2.01 -14.65 -5.91
CA VAL A 154 1.27 -13.70 -6.75
C VAL A 154 -0.10 -14.27 -7.16
N ASP A 155 -0.18 -15.55 -7.52
CA ASP A 155 -1.44 -16.16 -7.98
C ASP A 155 -2.24 -16.87 -6.88
N ALA A 156 -2.02 -16.57 -5.60
CA ALA A 156 -2.72 -17.22 -4.49
C ALA A 156 -3.29 -16.22 -3.48
N ALA A 157 -4.33 -16.64 -2.76
CA ALA A 157 -4.84 -15.88 -1.63
C ALA A 157 -3.76 -15.70 -0.56
N PRO A 158 -3.68 -14.52 0.10
CA PRO A 158 -2.68 -14.28 1.12
C PRO A 158 -2.90 -15.19 2.33
N VAL A 159 -1.80 -15.71 2.87
CA VAL A 159 -1.78 -16.38 4.17
C VAL A 159 -1.49 -15.33 5.24
N PHE A 160 -2.13 -15.45 6.40
CA PHE A 160 -1.91 -14.54 7.52
C PHE A 160 -1.06 -15.20 8.61
N LYS A 161 -0.19 -14.41 9.23
CA LYS A 161 0.55 -14.79 10.43
C LYS A 161 -0.44 -15.22 11.52
N ALA A 162 -0.05 -16.22 12.31
CA ALA A 162 -0.87 -16.70 13.40
C ALA A 162 -1.24 -15.54 14.35
N GLN A 163 -2.53 -15.39 14.62
CA GLN A 163 -2.98 -14.39 15.59
C GLN A 163 -2.43 -14.72 16.98
N LYS A 164 -2.11 -13.69 17.75
CA LYS A 164 -1.67 -13.87 19.13
C LYS A 164 -2.79 -14.53 19.93
N THR A 165 -2.53 -15.72 20.43
CA THR A 165 -3.41 -16.37 21.41
C THR A 165 -3.28 -15.64 22.74
N GLN A 166 -4.40 -15.38 23.41
CA GLN A 166 -4.39 -14.76 24.73
C GLN A 166 -3.63 -15.65 25.72
N ARG A 167 -2.66 -15.07 26.42
CA ARG A 167 -1.96 -15.77 27.52
C ARG A 167 -2.88 -15.86 28.74
N GLU A 168 -2.69 -16.84 29.61
CA GLU A 168 -3.55 -17.05 30.79
C GLU A 168 -3.79 -15.77 31.61
N HIS A 169 -2.73 -15.00 31.90
CA HIS A 169 -2.86 -13.74 32.63
C HIS A 169 -3.70 -12.67 31.88
N GLN A 170 -3.71 -12.68 30.55
CA GLN A 170 -4.54 -11.78 29.74
C GLN A 170 -6.01 -12.19 29.78
N VAL A 171 -6.30 -13.49 29.84
CA VAL A 171 -7.65 -14.02 30.06
C VAL A 171 -8.16 -13.63 31.44
N THR A 172 -7.33 -13.79 32.48
CA THR A 172 -7.66 -13.37 33.84
C THR A 172 -7.90 -11.86 33.92
N ALA A 173 -7.04 -11.05 33.32
CA ALA A 173 -7.21 -9.59 33.29
C ALA A 173 -8.49 -9.17 32.56
N LYS A 174 -8.78 -9.75 31.39
CA LYS A 174 -10.03 -9.50 30.65
C LYS A 174 -11.26 -9.84 31.49
N SER A 175 -11.24 -10.98 32.17
CA SER A 175 -12.36 -11.44 33.01
C SER A 175 -12.56 -10.50 34.20
N ALA A 176 -11.48 -10.07 34.87
CA ALA A 176 -11.55 -9.14 35.98
C ALA A 176 -12.13 -7.77 35.58
N THR A 177 -11.75 -7.23 34.41
CA THR A 177 -12.30 -5.95 33.93
C THR A 177 -13.78 -6.05 33.60
N ILE A 178 -14.25 -7.16 33.02
CA ILE A 178 -15.68 -7.35 32.70
C ILE A 178 -16.53 -7.37 33.97
N THR A 179 -16.05 -8.03 35.03
CA THR A 179 -16.78 -8.10 36.31
C THR A 179 -16.89 -6.72 36.98
N VAL A 180 -15.84 -5.89 36.93
CA VAL A 180 -15.82 -4.56 37.57
C VAL A 180 -16.71 -3.53 36.87
N VAL A 181 -16.99 -3.69 35.57
CA VAL A 181 -17.82 -2.75 34.78
C VAL A 181 -19.32 -3.11 34.87
N ALA A 182 -19.67 -4.28 35.39
CA ALA A 182 -21.05 -4.74 35.55
C ALA A 182 -21.67 -4.40 36.94
N GLU A 183 -20.90 -3.77 37.82
CA GLU A 183 -21.34 -3.21 39.12
C GLU A 183 -21.53 -1.69 39.04
#